data_AF-A0A2S2DU36-F1
#
_entry.id   AF-A0A2S2DU36-F1
#
_cell.length_a   1.000
_cell.length_b   1.000
_cell.length_c   1.000
_cell.angle_alpha   90.00
_cell.angle_beta   90.00
_cell.angle_gamma   90.00
#
_symmetry.space_group_name_H-M   'P 1'
#
loop_
_entity.id
_entity.type
_entity.pdbx_description
1 polymer ?
#
loop_
_entity_poly.entity_id
_entity_poly.type
_entity_poly.pdbx_seq_one_letter_code
_entity_poly.pdbx_strand_id
1 'polypeptide(L)'
;MTQRFLYLVILQIAIVSQVVGQQAIEKKIQTDLILAEDGSTIQLEEGTFQISQSLSMDGKKNMIIRGKGIDKTILSFKNQAGGAEGIKITNSENIILEDMTVQDSKGDLIKTMHVKGITFRRIKAEWTGKPSPTNGSYALYPVLCENVLIDSCIAIGASDAGIYVGQSKYIEVKNSTAFQNVAGIEIENSQFAEVHHNKAYGNTGGILVFDLPDLVQKKGGHVKVYQNEVIENNLANFAPKGNIVARVPKGTGMLVLATSQVEIFNNKIHQNKTMGVGIISYHMTENKITDLEYDPYPTAIEIRDNDFERKPGRVPAKGRFGQMYRFKLKFGRQVPNIVYDGILDPKRLDSSGEYFPSYRICIRNNTNQSFANIDAEHDFKNIQRDVSLYNCHLQAFKTLR
;
A
#
# COMPACT_ATOMS: atom_id res chain seq x y z
N MET A 1 42.95 32.33 26.93
CA MET A 1 42.91 31.41 25.77
C MET A 1 42.64 29.95 26.16
N THR A 2 42.50 29.61 27.44
CA THR A 2 42.57 28.23 27.96
C THR A 2 41.21 27.53 28.14
N GLN A 3 40.14 28.26 28.45
CA GLN A 3 38.84 27.65 28.76
C GLN A 3 38.04 27.28 27.49
N ARG A 4 37.98 28.16 26.48
CA ARG A 4 37.32 27.89 25.19
C ARG A 4 37.96 26.73 24.42
N PHE A 5 39.29 26.60 24.48
CA PHE A 5 40.02 25.53 23.81
C PHE A 5 39.74 24.17 24.46
N LEU A 6 39.68 24.12 25.79
CA LEU A 6 39.33 22.91 26.54
C LEU A 6 37.87 22.47 26.26
N TYR A 7 36.92 23.39 26.17
CA TYR A 7 35.54 23.09 25.77
C TYR A 7 35.45 22.52 24.35
N LEU A 8 36.21 23.08 23.40
CA LEU A 8 36.27 22.58 22.03
C LEU A 8 36.86 21.15 21.95
N VAL A 9 37.91 20.87 22.73
CA VAL A 9 38.52 19.54 22.79
C VAL A 9 37.60 18.51 23.46
N ILE A 10 36.95 18.85 24.57
CA ILE A 10 35.98 17.96 25.24
C ILE A 10 34.78 17.67 24.32
N LEU A 11 34.28 18.70 23.61
CA LEU A 11 33.19 18.54 22.65
C LEU A 11 33.61 17.64 21.48
N GLN A 12 34.82 17.82 20.94
CA GLN A 12 35.35 16.96 19.87
C GLN A 12 35.53 15.51 20.32
N ILE A 13 36.07 15.27 21.51
CA ILE A 13 36.23 13.91 22.07
C ILE A 13 34.86 13.26 22.26
N ALA A 14 33.88 13.99 22.82
CA ALA A 14 32.52 13.48 23.00
C ALA A 14 31.84 13.10 21.68
N ILE A 15 32.00 13.94 20.63
CA ILE A 15 31.49 13.66 19.29
C ILE A 15 32.15 12.40 18.70
N VAL A 16 33.48 12.28 18.80
CA VAL A 16 34.21 11.11 18.29
C VAL A 16 33.79 9.83 19.02
N SER A 17 33.65 9.86 20.35
CA SER A 17 33.21 8.71 21.13
C SER A 17 31.78 8.26 20.76
N GLN A 18 30.86 9.20 20.51
CA GLN A 18 29.51 8.88 20.05
C GLN A 18 29.50 8.24 18.66
N VAL A 19 30.27 8.76 17.71
CA VAL A 19 30.37 8.21 16.35
C VAL A 19 30.96 6.79 16.36
N VAL A 20 32.02 6.56 17.12
CA VAL A 20 32.65 5.24 17.26
C VAL A 20 31.69 4.25 17.93
N GLY A 21 30.98 4.66 18.99
CA GLY A 21 29.97 3.84 19.65
C GLY A 21 28.83 3.43 18.73
N GLN A 22 28.37 4.34 17.87
CA GLN A 22 27.31 4.07 16.92
C GLN A 22 27.72 3.05 15.84
N GLN A 23 28.93 3.19 15.29
CA GLN A 23 29.45 2.26 14.29
C GLN A 23 29.62 0.84 14.89
N ALA A 24 30.00 0.74 16.17
CA ALA A 24 30.09 -0.53 16.86
C ALA A 24 28.71 -1.19 17.04
N ILE A 25 27.66 -0.40 17.35
CA ILE A 25 26.29 -0.91 17.48
C ILE A 25 25.75 -1.39 16.14
N GLU A 26 25.89 -0.61 15.07
CA GLU A 26 25.50 -1.01 13.71
C GLU A 26 26.16 -2.33 13.31
N LYS A 27 27.49 -2.43 13.51
CA LYS A 27 28.25 -3.64 13.22
C LYS A 27 27.76 -4.83 14.04
N LYS A 28 27.42 -4.62 15.32
CA LYS A 28 26.88 -5.68 16.17
C LYS A 28 25.54 -6.19 15.63
N ILE A 29 24.59 -5.28 15.36
CA ILE A 29 23.26 -5.65 14.84
C ILE A 29 23.41 -6.44 13.53
N GLN A 30 24.21 -5.94 12.59
CA GLN A 30 24.44 -6.64 11.33
C GLN A 30 25.11 -8.00 11.53
N THR A 31 26.05 -8.12 12.47
CA THR A 31 26.72 -9.38 12.80
C THR A 31 25.72 -10.38 13.38
N ASP A 32 24.86 -9.94 14.30
CA ASP A 32 23.82 -10.78 14.90
C ASP A 32 22.85 -11.30 13.81
N LEU A 33 22.44 -10.46 12.86
CA LEU A 33 21.59 -10.86 11.72
C LEU A 33 22.24 -11.92 10.81
N ILE A 34 23.57 -11.90 10.66
CA ILE A 34 24.30 -12.85 9.80
C ILE A 34 24.62 -14.14 10.55
N LEU A 35 25.10 -14.04 11.79
CA LEU A 35 25.66 -15.17 12.53
C LEU A 35 24.66 -15.90 13.41
N ALA A 36 23.49 -15.31 13.70
CA ALA A 36 22.48 -16.00 14.50
C ALA A 36 22.06 -17.32 13.86
N GLU A 37 21.91 -18.35 14.67
CA GLU A 37 21.41 -19.66 14.26
C GLU A 37 19.90 -19.61 14.05
N ASP A 38 19.37 -20.52 13.25
CA ASP A 38 17.92 -20.66 13.06
C ASP A 38 17.21 -20.87 14.41
N GLY A 39 16.04 -20.26 14.59
CA GLY A 39 15.31 -20.28 15.87
C GLY A 39 15.70 -19.16 16.84
N SER A 40 16.70 -18.35 16.51
CA SER A 40 17.19 -17.29 17.40
C SER A 40 16.23 -16.10 17.51
N THR A 41 16.28 -15.46 18.68
CA THR A 41 15.71 -14.12 18.89
C THR A 41 16.83 -13.09 18.98
N ILE A 42 16.86 -12.14 18.04
CA ILE A 42 17.74 -10.97 18.06
C ILE A 42 17.00 -9.86 18.80
N GLN A 43 17.47 -9.57 20.01
CA GLN A 43 16.91 -8.52 20.86
C GLN A 43 17.64 -7.19 20.60
N LEU A 44 16.88 -6.19 20.17
CA LEU A 44 17.33 -4.81 20.08
C LEU A 44 16.94 -4.09 21.37
N GLU A 45 17.90 -3.35 21.93
CA GLU A 45 17.71 -2.63 23.18
C GLU A 45 16.97 -1.30 22.96
N GLU A 46 16.57 -0.67 24.06
CA GLU A 46 16.00 0.68 24.03
C GLU A 46 17.07 1.69 23.60
N GLY A 47 16.71 2.60 22.70
CA GLY A 47 17.60 3.61 22.15
C GLY A 47 17.23 4.04 20.74
N THR A 48 17.87 5.13 20.29
CA THR A 48 17.87 5.56 18.89
C THR A 48 19.23 5.26 18.29
N PHE A 49 19.26 4.38 17.29
CA PHE A 49 20.46 3.91 16.64
C PHE A 49 20.55 4.52 15.25
N GLN A 50 21.59 5.30 14.98
CA GLN A 50 21.90 5.81 13.65
C GLN A 50 22.58 4.72 12.81
N ILE A 51 21.93 4.31 11.73
CA ILE A 51 22.40 3.24 10.87
C ILE A 51 22.82 3.83 9.52
N SER A 52 24.06 3.53 9.11
CA SER A 52 24.65 4.08 7.89
C SER A 52 24.58 3.13 6.68
N GLN A 53 24.40 1.82 6.90
CA GLN A 53 24.25 0.80 5.85
C GLN A 53 22.91 0.06 5.96
N SER A 54 22.42 -0.52 4.85
CA SER A 54 21.29 -1.45 4.91
C SER A 54 21.58 -2.63 5.84
N LEU A 55 20.66 -2.95 6.75
CA LEU A 55 20.72 -4.14 7.59
C LEU A 55 20.15 -5.34 6.84
N SER A 56 20.95 -6.37 6.61
CA SER A 56 20.58 -7.51 5.77
C SER A 56 20.57 -8.84 6.53
N MET A 57 19.58 -9.69 6.24
CA MET A 57 19.49 -11.08 6.68
C MET A 57 19.05 -11.96 5.51
N ASP A 58 19.71 -13.09 5.29
CA ASP A 58 19.43 -14.00 4.18
C ASP A 58 19.47 -15.46 4.63
N GLY A 59 18.57 -16.30 4.12
CA GLY A 59 18.65 -17.75 4.30
C GLY A 59 18.32 -18.27 5.70
N LYS A 60 17.76 -17.43 6.58
CA LYS A 60 17.45 -17.79 7.98
C LYS A 60 16.05 -18.35 8.19
N LYS A 61 15.88 -19.16 9.23
CA LYS A 61 14.59 -19.77 9.59
C LYS A 61 14.21 -19.54 11.05
N ASN A 62 12.91 -19.40 11.30
CA ASN A 62 12.32 -19.32 12.64
C ASN A 62 12.92 -18.18 13.49
N MET A 63 13.17 -17.03 12.87
CA MET A 63 13.86 -15.90 13.51
C MET A 63 12.88 -14.89 14.08
N ILE A 64 13.25 -14.28 15.20
CA ILE A 64 12.56 -13.12 15.76
C ILE A 64 13.55 -11.96 15.87
N ILE A 65 13.21 -10.80 15.30
CA ILE A 65 13.92 -9.53 15.50
C ILE A 65 12.99 -8.64 16.31
N ARG A 66 13.37 -8.34 17.56
CA ARG A 66 12.47 -7.71 18.54
C ARG A 66 13.11 -6.49 19.19
N GLY A 67 12.44 -5.34 19.11
CA GLY A 67 12.78 -4.16 19.92
C GLY A 67 12.08 -4.13 21.28
N LYS A 68 12.11 -2.99 21.96
CA LYS A 68 11.43 -2.78 23.26
C LYS A 68 10.09 -2.05 23.14
N GLY A 69 9.68 -1.70 21.92
CA GLY A 69 8.45 -0.97 21.58
C GLY A 69 8.71 0.10 20.53
N ILE A 70 7.67 0.50 19.79
CA ILE A 70 7.77 1.50 18.71
C ILE A 70 8.39 2.83 19.18
N ASP A 71 8.08 3.28 20.40
CA ASP A 71 8.63 4.54 20.94
C ASP A 71 9.95 4.36 21.71
N LYS A 72 10.49 3.13 21.75
CA LYS A 72 11.66 2.77 22.57
C LYS A 72 12.86 2.33 21.75
N THR A 73 12.65 1.52 20.72
CA THR A 73 13.73 1.06 19.84
C THR A 73 13.54 1.69 18.47
N ILE A 74 14.45 2.59 18.09
CA ILE A 74 14.40 3.35 16.84
C ILE A 74 15.67 3.10 16.03
N LEU A 75 15.52 2.56 14.82
CA LEU A 75 16.57 2.44 13.82
C LEU A 75 16.42 3.58 12.81
N SER A 76 17.31 4.56 12.87
CA SER A 76 17.26 5.76 12.01
C SER A 76 18.33 5.70 10.94
N PHE A 77 17.91 5.74 9.67
CA PHE A 77 18.76 5.66 8.48
C PHE A 77 18.97 7.04 7.84
N LYS A 78 18.71 8.13 8.57
CA LYS A 78 18.72 9.51 8.07
C LYS A 78 20.01 9.93 7.34
N ASN A 79 21.14 9.33 7.71
CA ASN A 79 22.44 9.57 7.08
C ASN A 79 22.98 8.32 6.36
N GLN A 80 22.10 7.46 5.83
CA GLN A 80 22.47 6.22 5.16
C GLN A 80 23.49 6.50 4.05
N ALA A 81 24.70 5.97 4.19
CA ALA A 81 25.80 6.12 3.26
C ALA A 81 25.74 5.06 2.15
N GLY A 82 25.36 3.82 2.49
CA GLY A 82 25.30 2.69 1.56
C GLY A 82 24.02 1.86 1.63
N GLY A 83 23.70 1.23 0.50
CA GLY A 83 22.42 0.57 0.29
C GLY A 83 21.25 1.54 0.07
N ALA A 84 20.07 0.98 -0.16
CA ALA A 84 18.83 1.75 -0.32
C ALA A 84 17.82 1.37 0.77
N GLU A 85 17.74 0.09 1.12
CA GLU A 85 16.78 -0.39 2.10
C GLU A 85 17.22 -0.10 3.55
N GLY A 86 16.29 0.08 4.47
CA GLY A 86 16.59 0.09 5.91
C GLY A 86 16.94 -1.33 6.39
N ILE A 87 15.94 -2.20 6.41
CA ILE A 87 16.07 -3.63 6.69
C ILE A 87 15.71 -4.43 5.43
N LYS A 88 16.56 -5.38 5.05
CA LYS A 88 16.36 -6.29 3.92
C LYS A 88 16.45 -7.74 4.38
N ILE A 89 15.40 -8.51 4.15
CA ILE A 89 15.34 -9.94 4.51
C ILE A 89 15.00 -10.74 3.27
N THR A 90 15.81 -11.75 2.94
CA THR A 90 15.64 -12.55 1.73
C THR A 90 15.73 -14.05 1.99
N ASN A 91 15.04 -14.83 1.16
CA ASN A 91 15.17 -16.31 1.10
C ASN A 91 15.00 -16.99 2.47
N SER A 92 14.01 -16.56 3.25
CA SER A 92 13.86 -16.93 4.66
C SER A 92 12.52 -17.59 4.95
N GLU A 93 12.41 -18.21 6.13
CA GLU A 93 11.17 -18.89 6.56
C GLU A 93 10.82 -18.55 8.02
N ASN A 94 9.55 -18.30 8.31
CA ASN A 94 9.04 -18.01 9.66
C ASN A 94 9.81 -16.88 10.37
N ILE A 95 9.74 -15.68 9.82
CA ILE A 95 10.42 -14.50 10.36
C ILE A 95 9.40 -13.57 11.01
N ILE A 96 9.73 -13.09 12.21
CA ILE A 96 8.95 -12.10 12.94
C ILE A 96 9.80 -10.86 13.16
N LEU A 97 9.30 -9.69 12.75
CA LEU A 97 9.81 -8.39 13.16
C LEU A 97 8.77 -7.75 14.06
N GLU A 98 9.16 -7.39 15.28
CA GLU A 98 8.24 -6.73 16.21
C GLU A 98 8.86 -5.67 17.13
N ASP A 99 8.00 -4.75 17.60
CA ASP A 99 8.29 -3.81 18.69
C ASP A 99 9.41 -2.81 18.43
N MET A 100 9.43 -2.20 17.23
CA MET A 100 10.45 -1.20 16.89
C MET A 100 9.96 -0.19 15.84
N THR A 101 10.74 0.87 15.69
CA THR A 101 10.59 1.88 14.65
C THR A 101 11.76 1.84 13.67
N VAL A 102 11.49 1.96 12.37
CA VAL A 102 12.47 2.08 11.28
C VAL A 102 12.21 3.38 10.54
N GLN A 103 13.22 4.24 10.38
CA GLN A 103 13.02 5.59 9.83
C GLN A 103 14.05 5.99 8.77
N ASP A 104 13.61 6.84 7.86
CA ASP A 104 14.46 7.70 7.03
C ASP A 104 15.50 6.97 6.15
N SER A 105 15.21 5.75 5.67
CA SER A 105 16.04 5.11 4.64
C SER A 105 15.97 5.87 3.32
N LYS A 106 17.02 5.75 2.50
CA LYS A 106 17.07 6.34 1.15
C LYS A 106 16.01 5.76 0.22
N GLY A 107 15.82 4.44 0.28
CA GLY A 107 14.79 3.66 -0.41
C GLY A 107 13.84 3.04 0.61
N ASP A 108 13.42 1.80 0.39
CA ASP A 108 12.39 1.13 1.20
C ASP A 108 12.80 0.92 2.67
N LEU A 109 11.88 1.09 3.62
CA LEU A 109 12.24 0.98 5.05
C LEU A 109 12.45 -0.47 5.46
N ILE A 110 11.49 -1.35 5.17
CA ILE A 110 11.60 -2.78 5.46
C ILE A 110 11.14 -3.60 4.26
N LYS A 111 12.08 -4.28 3.61
CA LYS A 111 11.86 -5.12 2.45
C LYS A 111 12.07 -6.58 2.78
N THR A 112 11.07 -7.41 2.51
CA THR A 112 11.17 -8.87 2.61
C THR A 112 10.88 -9.49 1.25
N MET A 113 11.75 -10.36 0.76
CA MET A 113 11.59 -10.97 -0.56
C MET A 113 11.87 -12.46 -0.52
N HIS A 114 11.01 -13.27 -1.15
CA HIS A 114 11.12 -14.74 -1.08
C HIS A 114 11.07 -15.26 0.37
N VAL A 115 10.15 -14.74 1.18
CA VAL A 115 9.95 -15.19 2.56
C VAL A 115 8.64 -15.96 2.69
N LYS A 116 8.71 -17.16 3.28
CA LYS A 116 7.52 -17.96 3.62
C LYS A 116 7.25 -17.85 5.12
N GLY A 117 6.14 -17.24 5.50
CA GLY A 117 5.84 -16.92 6.89
C GLY A 117 6.59 -15.67 7.33
N ILE A 118 6.06 -14.49 6.99
CA ILE A 118 6.60 -13.21 7.45
C ILE A 118 5.56 -12.49 8.29
N THR A 119 5.94 -12.08 9.51
CA THR A 119 5.10 -11.29 10.40
C THR A 119 5.77 -9.95 10.71
N PHE A 120 5.07 -8.86 10.43
CA PHE A 120 5.34 -7.54 10.95
C PHE A 120 4.32 -7.26 12.05
N ARG A 121 4.76 -7.04 13.29
CA ARG A 121 3.87 -6.79 14.41
C ARG A 121 4.32 -5.60 15.24
N ARG A 122 3.45 -4.60 15.43
CA ARG A 122 3.82 -3.39 16.21
C ARG A 122 5.13 -2.76 15.68
N ILE A 123 5.17 -2.56 14.37
CA ILE A 123 6.26 -1.86 13.67
C ILE A 123 5.77 -0.48 13.25
N LYS A 124 6.58 0.54 13.48
CA LYS A 124 6.39 1.86 12.86
C LYS A 124 7.47 2.08 11.80
N ALA A 125 7.06 2.34 10.57
CA ALA A 125 7.95 2.64 9.45
C ALA A 125 7.61 4.03 8.91
N GLU A 126 8.53 4.99 8.99
CA GLU A 126 8.26 6.36 8.57
C GLU A 126 9.43 7.10 7.93
N TRP A 127 9.11 8.02 7.03
CA TRP A 127 9.98 9.15 6.74
C TRP A 127 9.55 10.33 7.60
N THR A 128 10.44 10.82 8.45
CA THR A 128 10.16 11.85 9.46
C THR A 128 10.03 13.25 8.86
N GLY A 129 10.48 13.43 7.62
CA GLY A 129 10.29 14.64 6.84
C GLY A 129 8.85 14.83 6.35
N LYS A 130 8.60 15.95 5.66
CA LYS A 130 7.33 16.13 4.94
C LYS A 130 7.22 15.11 3.79
N PRO A 131 6.00 14.70 3.39
CA PRO A 131 5.81 13.89 2.20
C PRO A 131 6.54 14.48 1.00
N SER A 132 7.42 13.67 0.39
CA SER A 132 8.36 14.11 -0.63
C SER A 132 8.57 13.03 -1.69
N PRO A 133 8.72 13.39 -2.98
CA PRO A 133 9.11 12.44 -4.04
C PRO A 133 10.50 11.84 -3.85
N THR A 134 11.30 12.35 -2.90
CA THR A 134 12.63 11.83 -2.56
C THR A 134 12.60 10.82 -1.40
N ASN A 135 11.44 10.58 -0.79
CA ASN A 135 11.30 9.48 0.16
C ASN A 135 11.38 8.15 -0.59
N GLY A 136 11.65 7.06 0.13
CA GLY A 136 11.58 5.73 -0.46
C GLY A 136 10.16 5.33 -0.84
N SER A 137 10.07 4.33 -1.71
CA SER A 137 8.80 3.88 -2.28
C SER A 137 7.90 3.24 -1.24
N TYR A 138 8.43 2.32 -0.43
CA TYR A 138 7.62 1.47 0.43
C TYR A 138 8.08 1.45 1.89
N ALA A 139 7.16 1.64 2.84
CA ALA A 139 7.50 1.56 4.26
C ALA A 139 7.61 0.08 4.69
N LEU A 140 6.55 -0.70 4.47
CA LEU A 140 6.57 -2.16 4.60
C LEU A 140 6.43 -2.78 3.20
N TYR A 141 7.36 -3.66 2.83
CA TYR A 141 7.48 -4.21 1.48
C TYR A 141 7.75 -5.72 1.45
N PRO A 142 6.79 -6.57 1.85
CA PRO A 142 6.76 -7.96 1.41
C PRO A 142 6.47 -8.09 -0.09
N VAL A 143 7.36 -8.79 -0.79
CA VAL A 143 7.22 -9.10 -2.20
C VAL A 143 7.64 -10.52 -2.50
N LEU A 144 6.92 -11.24 -3.37
CA LEU A 144 7.20 -12.65 -3.66
C LEU A 144 7.24 -13.50 -2.37
N CYS A 145 6.32 -13.22 -1.45
CA CYS A 145 6.21 -13.88 -0.14
C CYS A 145 4.94 -14.75 -0.05
N GLU A 146 4.94 -15.67 0.89
CA GLU A 146 3.76 -16.48 1.25
C GLU A 146 3.50 -16.37 2.76
N ASN A 147 2.24 -16.44 3.18
CA ASN A 147 1.84 -16.34 4.59
C ASN A 147 2.34 -15.04 5.24
N VAL A 148 1.83 -13.91 4.73
CA VAL A 148 2.20 -12.56 5.16
C VAL A 148 1.20 -12.07 6.22
N LEU A 149 1.70 -11.69 7.39
CA LEU A 149 0.92 -11.02 8.43
C LEU A 149 1.50 -9.62 8.70
N ILE A 150 0.66 -8.59 8.55
CA ILE A 150 0.95 -7.22 8.98
C ILE A 150 -0.11 -6.84 10.01
N ASP A 151 0.29 -6.73 11.27
CA ASP A 151 -0.63 -6.51 12.39
C ASP A 151 -0.15 -5.35 13.28
N SER A 152 -1.06 -4.39 13.52
CA SER A 152 -0.82 -3.29 14.45
C SER A 152 0.38 -2.43 14.04
N CYS A 153 0.60 -2.24 12.74
CA CYS A 153 1.72 -1.47 12.18
C CYS A 153 1.30 -0.03 11.84
N ILE A 154 2.29 0.86 11.76
CA ILE A 154 2.11 2.26 11.37
C ILE A 154 3.04 2.58 10.20
N ALA A 155 2.51 3.10 9.09
CA ALA A 155 3.28 3.44 7.90
C ALA A 155 3.05 4.89 7.44
N ILE A 156 4.13 5.67 7.28
CA ILE A 156 4.05 7.12 7.09
C ILE A 156 5.04 7.64 6.04
N GLY A 157 4.56 8.46 5.11
CA GLY A 157 5.41 9.28 4.24
C GLY A 157 5.98 8.57 3.01
N ALA A 158 5.53 7.36 2.68
CA ALA A 158 6.00 6.60 1.52
C ALA A 158 5.65 7.29 0.20
N SER A 159 6.64 7.39 -0.71
CA SER A 159 6.42 7.99 -2.04
C SER A 159 5.62 7.11 -2.98
N ASP A 160 5.42 5.84 -2.63
CA ASP A 160 4.53 4.91 -3.31
C ASP A 160 3.45 4.41 -2.35
N ALA A 161 3.73 3.38 -1.53
CA ALA A 161 2.75 2.82 -0.61
C ALA A 161 3.29 2.68 0.82
N GLY A 162 2.48 3.08 1.80
CA GLY A 162 2.83 2.91 3.22
C GLY A 162 2.98 1.43 3.55
N ILE A 163 1.90 0.68 3.37
CA ILE A 163 1.89 -0.78 3.49
C ILE A 163 1.69 -1.35 2.09
N TYR A 164 2.72 -2.00 1.55
CA TYR A 164 2.66 -2.64 0.25
C TYR A 164 2.80 -4.16 0.41
N VAL A 165 1.98 -4.94 -0.29
CA VAL A 165 2.16 -6.38 -0.43
C VAL A 165 2.05 -6.76 -1.90
N GLY A 166 3.16 -7.21 -2.49
CA GLY A 166 3.26 -7.45 -3.93
C GLY A 166 3.56 -8.89 -4.29
N GLN A 167 2.96 -9.39 -5.37
CA GLN A 167 3.27 -10.70 -5.95
C GLN A 167 3.31 -11.83 -4.90
N SER A 168 2.42 -11.79 -3.92
CA SER A 168 2.45 -12.62 -2.72
C SER A 168 1.13 -13.38 -2.52
N LYS A 169 1.11 -14.36 -1.62
CA LYS A 169 -0.07 -15.18 -1.34
C LYS A 169 -0.34 -15.37 0.15
N TYR A 170 -1.61 -15.52 0.51
CA TYR A 170 -2.08 -15.73 1.89
C TYR A 170 -1.67 -14.58 2.79
N ILE A 171 -2.38 -13.47 2.63
CA ILE A 171 -2.00 -12.17 3.18
C ILE A 171 -3.08 -11.71 4.16
N GLU A 172 -2.68 -11.27 5.34
CA GLU A 172 -3.55 -10.57 6.29
C GLU A 172 -2.89 -9.24 6.68
N VAL A 173 -3.56 -8.13 6.37
CA VAL A 173 -3.19 -6.78 6.82
C VAL A 173 -4.29 -6.29 7.75
N LYS A 174 -3.98 -6.14 9.04
CA LYS A 174 -4.97 -5.76 10.05
C LYS A 174 -4.48 -4.81 11.13
N ASN A 175 -5.46 -4.14 11.77
CA ASN A 175 -5.25 -3.25 12.91
C ASN A 175 -4.20 -2.16 12.66
N SER A 176 -3.89 -1.85 11.40
CA SER A 176 -2.76 -1.02 11.02
C SER A 176 -3.21 0.36 10.59
N THR A 177 -2.32 1.34 10.72
CA THR A 177 -2.59 2.74 10.39
C THR A 177 -1.62 3.23 9.32
N ALA A 178 -2.15 3.72 8.20
CA ALA A 178 -1.34 4.26 7.10
C ALA A 178 -1.79 5.69 6.76
N PHE A 179 -0.88 6.65 6.84
CA PHE A 179 -1.18 8.05 6.55
C PHE A 179 -0.02 8.83 5.97
N GLN A 180 -0.33 9.93 5.27
CA GLN A 180 0.66 10.77 4.59
C GLN A 180 1.48 10.05 3.50
N ASN A 181 1.01 8.92 2.99
CA ASN A 181 1.60 8.19 1.87
C ASN A 181 0.94 8.61 0.54
N VAL A 182 1.48 8.17 -0.59
CA VAL A 182 0.72 8.21 -1.84
C VAL A 182 -0.44 7.21 -1.76
N ALA A 183 -0.16 5.91 -1.67
CA ALA A 183 -1.13 4.88 -1.30
C ALA A 183 -1.00 4.54 0.20
N GLY A 184 -2.11 4.48 0.92
CA GLY A 184 -2.07 4.02 2.32
C GLY A 184 -1.68 2.54 2.39
N ILE A 185 -2.51 1.69 1.79
CA ILE A 185 -2.30 0.24 1.68
C ILE A 185 -2.43 -0.17 0.23
N GLU A 186 -1.54 -1.02 -0.27
CA GLU A 186 -1.57 -1.55 -1.62
C GLU A 186 -1.36 -3.06 -1.64
N ILE A 187 -2.25 -3.77 -2.34
CA ILE A 187 -2.15 -5.19 -2.65
C ILE A 187 -1.94 -5.30 -4.16
N GLU A 188 -0.72 -5.62 -4.59
CA GLU A 188 -0.34 -5.66 -6.00
C GLU A 188 -0.11 -7.10 -6.46
N ASN A 189 -0.75 -7.53 -7.56
CA ASN A 189 -0.57 -8.82 -8.21
C ASN A 189 -0.56 -10.01 -7.22
N SER A 190 -1.38 -9.93 -6.18
CA SER A 190 -1.34 -10.84 -5.03
C SER A 190 -2.65 -11.60 -4.86
N GLN A 191 -2.57 -12.80 -4.29
CA GLN A 191 -3.72 -13.70 -4.17
C GLN A 191 -4.06 -14.03 -2.72
N PHE A 192 -5.36 -14.20 -2.44
CA PHE A 192 -5.87 -14.60 -1.12
C PHE A 192 -5.46 -13.61 -0.02
N ALA A 193 -5.91 -12.36 -0.16
CA ALA A 193 -5.58 -11.29 0.77
C ALA A 193 -6.80 -10.82 1.56
N GLU A 194 -6.61 -10.58 2.85
CA GLU A 194 -7.58 -9.93 3.73
C GLU A 194 -7.00 -8.64 4.28
N VAL A 195 -7.67 -7.51 4.00
CA VAL A 195 -7.29 -6.17 4.47
C VAL A 195 -8.42 -5.65 5.33
N HIS A 196 -8.25 -5.67 6.66
CA HIS A 196 -9.35 -5.34 7.57
C HIS A 196 -8.98 -4.63 8.85
N HIS A 197 -9.94 -3.89 9.43
CA HIS A 197 -9.73 -3.16 10.68
C HIS A 197 -8.55 -2.17 10.62
N ASN A 198 -8.20 -1.68 9.42
CA ASN A 198 -7.16 -0.70 9.23
C ASN A 198 -7.72 0.71 9.16
N LYS A 199 -6.86 1.70 9.44
CA LYS A 199 -7.14 3.11 9.26
C LYS A 199 -6.22 3.70 8.19
N ALA A 200 -6.75 3.93 6.99
CA ALA A 200 -6.06 4.58 5.89
C ALA A 200 -6.58 6.01 5.71
N TYR A 201 -5.81 7.00 6.17
CA TYR A 201 -6.26 8.40 6.17
C TYR A 201 -5.21 9.40 5.72
N GLY A 202 -5.64 10.53 5.15
CA GLY A 202 -4.72 11.60 4.77
C GLY A 202 -3.64 11.19 3.74
N ASN A 203 -3.84 10.10 2.99
CA ASN A 203 -3.00 9.69 1.87
C ASN A 203 -3.48 10.36 0.56
N THR A 204 -2.86 10.06 -0.58
CA THR A 204 -3.43 10.42 -1.89
C THR A 204 -4.56 9.47 -2.28
N GLY A 205 -4.31 8.17 -2.13
CA GLY A 205 -5.24 7.05 -2.24
C GLY A 205 -5.24 6.24 -0.95
N GLY A 206 -6.40 5.78 -0.48
CA GLY A 206 -6.52 5.03 0.76
C GLY A 206 -6.04 3.57 0.65
N ILE A 207 -6.84 2.71 0.01
CA ILE A 207 -6.53 1.28 -0.18
C ILE A 207 -6.61 0.93 -1.67
N LEU A 208 -5.54 0.38 -2.22
CA LEU A 208 -5.41 0.04 -3.64
C LEU A 208 -5.26 -1.48 -3.81
N VAL A 209 -5.96 -2.04 -4.80
CA VAL A 209 -5.88 -3.46 -5.18
C VAL A 209 -5.62 -3.53 -6.67
N PHE A 210 -4.36 -3.77 -7.05
CA PHE A 210 -3.86 -3.59 -8.40
C PHE A 210 -3.33 -4.89 -8.98
N ASP A 211 -3.56 -5.08 -10.27
CA ASP A 211 -2.80 -5.99 -11.11
C ASP A 211 -2.11 -5.16 -12.21
N LEU A 212 -0.79 -5.27 -12.33
CA LEU A 212 0.02 -4.61 -13.35
C LEU A 212 0.68 -5.64 -14.29
N PRO A 213 0.94 -5.27 -15.55
CA PRO A 213 1.62 -6.13 -16.52
C PRO A 213 3.11 -6.28 -16.20
N ASP A 214 3.77 -7.22 -16.88
CA ASP A 214 5.23 -7.41 -16.90
C ASP A 214 5.85 -7.83 -15.54
N LEU A 215 5.02 -8.34 -14.62
CA LEU A 215 5.45 -8.88 -13.32
C LEU A 215 5.55 -10.41 -13.34
N VAL A 216 6.22 -11.00 -12.33
CA VAL A 216 6.38 -12.46 -12.20
C VAL A 216 5.02 -13.10 -11.93
N GLN A 217 4.28 -12.53 -10.96
CA GLN A 217 2.91 -12.94 -10.73
C GLN A 217 1.98 -12.13 -11.65
N LYS A 218 1.38 -12.79 -12.64
CA LYS A 218 0.55 -12.15 -13.67
C LYS A 218 -0.84 -11.72 -13.20
N LYS A 219 -1.34 -12.33 -12.12
CA LYS A 219 -2.71 -12.16 -11.65
C LYS A 219 -2.77 -12.11 -10.13
N GLY A 220 -3.51 -11.14 -9.62
CA GLY A 220 -4.00 -11.11 -8.26
C GLY A 220 -5.37 -11.78 -8.14
N GLY A 221 -6.05 -11.47 -7.04
CA GLY A 221 -7.46 -11.80 -6.82
C GLY A 221 -7.72 -12.59 -5.55
N HIS A 222 -8.99 -12.85 -5.29
CA HIS A 222 -9.46 -13.35 -3.99
C HIS A 222 -9.08 -12.39 -2.85
N VAL A 223 -9.37 -11.10 -3.04
CA VAL A 223 -9.03 -10.03 -2.09
C VAL A 223 -10.28 -9.57 -1.36
N LYS A 224 -10.24 -9.53 -0.03
CA LYS A 224 -11.31 -8.98 0.81
C LYS A 224 -10.80 -7.72 1.49
N VAL A 225 -11.52 -6.61 1.31
CA VAL A 225 -11.25 -5.32 1.94
C VAL A 225 -12.45 -4.96 2.80
N TYR A 226 -12.34 -5.11 4.13
CA TYR A 226 -13.50 -4.98 5.00
C TYR A 226 -13.24 -4.36 6.37
N GLN A 227 -14.25 -3.71 6.94
CA GLN A 227 -14.14 -3.10 8.27
C GLN A 227 -12.98 -2.10 8.40
N ASN A 228 -12.62 -1.42 7.32
CA ASN A 228 -11.58 -0.38 7.33
C ASN A 228 -12.20 1.02 7.46
N GLU A 229 -11.43 1.93 8.05
CA GLU A 229 -11.68 3.38 8.04
C GLU A 229 -10.83 4.03 6.93
N VAL A 230 -11.46 4.46 5.84
CA VAL A 230 -10.81 5.09 4.68
C VAL A 230 -11.24 6.54 4.57
N ILE A 231 -10.48 7.42 5.22
CA ILE A 231 -10.94 8.76 5.59
C ILE A 231 -10.02 9.85 5.03
N GLU A 232 -10.59 10.84 4.35
CA GLU A 232 -9.89 12.06 3.95
C GLU A 232 -8.56 11.84 3.20
N ASN A 233 -8.48 10.81 2.34
CA ASN A 233 -7.31 10.55 1.50
C ASN A 233 -7.22 11.58 0.36
N ASN A 234 -6.81 12.80 0.72
CA ASN A 234 -6.84 14.01 -0.11
C ASN A 234 -5.47 14.67 -0.31
N LEU A 235 -4.41 14.03 0.17
CA LEU A 235 -3.05 14.55 0.05
C LEU A 235 -2.66 14.68 -1.43
N ALA A 236 -1.85 15.69 -1.76
CA ALA A 236 -1.36 15.82 -3.13
C ALA A 236 -0.45 14.64 -3.46
N ASN A 237 -0.68 13.99 -4.62
CA ASN A 237 0.18 12.93 -5.10
C ASN A 237 1.63 13.46 -5.26
N PHE A 238 2.55 12.80 -4.60
CA PHE A 238 3.98 13.13 -4.58
C PHE A 238 4.85 11.97 -5.07
N ALA A 239 4.26 10.96 -5.73
CA ALA A 239 5.03 9.88 -6.31
C ALA A 239 5.98 10.39 -7.40
N PRO A 240 7.16 9.76 -7.55
CA PRO A 240 8.04 10.04 -8.67
C PRO A 240 7.32 9.90 -10.01
N LYS A 241 7.68 10.76 -10.97
CA LYS A 241 7.14 10.67 -12.33
C LYS A 241 7.55 9.34 -12.96
N GLY A 242 6.60 8.64 -13.55
CA GLY A 242 6.82 7.34 -14.20
C GLY A 242 6.13 6.20 -13.46
N ASN A 243 6.05 6.27 -12.12
CA ASN A 243 5.32 5.27 -11.32
C ASN A 243 3.84 5.28 -11.68
N ILE A 244 3.21 4.10 -11.71
CA ILE A 244 1.78 3.99 -12.01
C ILE A 244 0.94 4.69 -10.95
N VAL A 245 1.35 4.60 -9.67
CA VAL A 245 0.66 5.24 -8.55
C VAL A 245 0.63 6.77 -8.68
N ALA A 246 1.56 7.38 -9.44
CA ALA A 246 1.58 8.82 -9.71
C ALA A 246 0.34 9.28 -10.49
N ARG A 247 -0.39 8.34 -11.10
CA ARG A 247 -1.65 8.58 -11.81
C ARG A 247 -2.87 8.47 -10.91
N VAL A 248 -2.71 7.95 -9.68
CA VAL A 248 -3.80 7.89 -8.70
C VAL A 248 -4.22 9.32 -8.35
N PRO A 249 -5.48 9.70 -8.64
CA PRO A 249 -5.96 11.02 -8.31
C PRO A 249 -6.00 11.20 -6.80
N LYS A 250 -5.54 12.35 -6.30
CA LYS A 250 -5.79 12.71 -4.90
C LYS A 250 -7.29 12.71 -4.61
N GLY A 251 -7.70 12.26 -3.44
CA GLY A 251 -9.12 12.12 -3.11
C GLY A 251 -9.68 10.74 -3.44
N THR A 252 -8.83 9.74 -3.66
CA THR A 252 -9.27 8.37 -3.94
C THR A 252 -9.41 7.61 -2.62
N GLY A 253 -10.60 7.11 -2.30
CA GLY A 253 -10.80 6.24 -1.15
C GLY A 253 -10.17 4.88 -1.39
N MET A 254 -10.77 4.11 -2.29
CA MET A 254 -10.29 2.80 -2.73
C MET A 254 -10.25 2.72 -4.25
N LEU A 255 -9.36 1.89 -4.78
CA LEU A 255 -9.23 1.68 -6.22
C LEU A 255 -8.88 0.23 -6.53
N VAL A 256 -9.70 -0.41 -7.35
CA VAL A 256 -9.41 -1.68 -7.99
C VAL A 256 -8.92 -1.40 -9.41
N LEU A 257 -7.70 -1.81 -9.74
CA LEU A 257 -7.11 -1.67 -11.07
C LEU A 257 -6.84 -3.06 -11.65
N ALA A 258 -7.61 -3.46 -12.66
CA ALA A 258 -7.51 -4.73 -13.39
C ALA A 258 -7.62 -6.03 -12.56
N THR A 259 -7.55 -5.99 -11.24
CA THR A 259 -7.70 -7.17 -10.39
C THR A 259 -9.13 -7.69 -10.42
N SER A 260 -9.26 -9.02 -10.42
CA SER A 260 -10.54 -9.72 -10.36
C SER A 260 -10.79 -10.37 -8.99
N GLN A 261 -12.03 -10.74 -8.68
CA GLN A 261 -12.42 -11.42 -7.43
C GLN A 261 -12.07 -10.59 -6.19
N VAL A 262 -12.65 -9.38 -6.10
CA VAL A 262 -12.45 -8.45 -4.98
C VAL A 262 -13.78 -8.19 -4.29
N GLU A 263 -13.82 -8.39 -2.97
CA GLU A 263 -14.96 -8.03 -2.13
C GLU A 263 -14.61 -6.80 -1.27
N ILE A 264 -15.41 -5.74 -1.34
CA ILE A 264 -15.27 -4.51 -0.56
C ILE A 264 -16.53 -4.33 0.29
N PHE A 265 -16.43 -4.55 1.60
CA PHE A 265 -17.62 -4.53 2.45
C PHE A 265 -17.44 -4.03 3.88
N ASN A 266 -18.50 -3.53 4.51
CA ASN A 266 -18.48 -3.04 5.88
C ASN A 266 -17.40 -1.97 6.16
N ASN A 267 -16.99 -1.18 5.14
CA ASN A 267 -16.00 -0.12 5.33
C ASN A 267 -16.68 1.23 5.56
N LYS A 268 -16.00 2.10 6.31
CA LYS A 268 -16.32 3.52 6.43
C LYS A 268 -15.49 4.31 5.42
N ILE A 269 -16.10 4.78 4.34
CA ILE A 269 -15.41 5.42 3.20
C ILE A 269 -15.83 6.89 3.12
N HIS A 270 -15.08 7.73 3.82
CA HIS A 270 -15.55 9.07 4.18
C HIS A 270 -14.61 10.18 3.67
N GLN A 271 -15.20 11.25 3.14
CA GLN A 271 -14.54 12.53 2.83
C GLN A 271 -13.37 12.45 1.83
N ASN A 272 -13.36 11.45 0.95
CA ASN A 272 -12.42 11.34 -0.18
C ASN A 272 -12.92 12.19 -1.37
N LYS A 273 -12.14 13.17 -1.83
CA LYS A 273 -12.62 14.25 -2.74
C LYS A 273 -12.93 13.84 -4.18
N THR A 274 -12.40 12.71 -4.64
CA THR A 274 -12.49 12.29 -6.05
C THR A 274 -13.42 11.11 -6.22
N MET A 275 -13.23 10.03 -5.46
CA MET A 275 -14.11 8.86 -5.49
C MET A 275 -14.03 8.11 -4.16
N GLY A 276 -15.11 7.40 -3.80
CA GLY A 276 -15.11 6.45 -2.69
C GLY A 276 -14.45 5.13 -3.11
N VAL A 277 -14.96 4.51 -4.17
CA VAL A 277 -14.39 3.30 -4.80
C VAL A 277 -14.32 3.49 -6.31
N GLY A 278 -13.16 3.22 -6.90
CA GLY A 278 -12.99 3.10 -8.35
C GLY A 278 -12.82 1.63 -8.77
N ILE A 279 -13.48 1.23 -9.86
CA ILE A 279 -13.27 -0.07 -10.53
C ILE A 279 -12.80 0.24 -11.94
N ILE A 280 -11.52 0.00 -12.22
CA ILE A 280 -10.85 0.54 -13.40
C ILE A 280 -10.08 -0.58 -14.11
N SER A 281 -10.26 -0.71 -15.42
CA SER A 281 -9.44 -1.48 -16.33
C SER A 281 -8.10 -0.79 -16.56
N TYR A 282 -7.06 -1.61 -16.78
CA TYR A 282 -5.75 -1.09 -17.16
C TYR A 282 -5.76 -0.29 -18.46
N HIS A 283 -6.75 -0.51 -19.35
CA HIS A 283 -6.92 0.30 -20.56
C HIS A 283 -7.09 1.79 -20.29
N MET A 284 -7.65 2.16 -19.13
CA MET A 284 -7.75 3.57 -18.69
C MET A 284 -6.39 4.23 -18.43
N THR A 285 -5.32 3.45 -18.30
CA THR A 285 -3.96 3.97 -18.21
C THR A 285 -3.43 4.42 -19.58
N GLU A 286 -3.99 3.91 -20.67
CA GLU A 286 -3.53 4.10 -22.05
C GLU A 286 -2.06 3.70 -22.30
N ASN A 287 -1.48 2.95 -21.36
CA ASN A 287 -0.20 2.31 -21.60
C ASN A 287 -0.43 1.13 -22.53
N LYS A 288 0.50 0.95 -23.48
CA LYS A 288 0.50 -0.25 -24.31
C LYS A 288 0.68 -1.49 -23.42
N ILE A 289 -0.18 -2.48 -23.61
CA ILE A 289 -0.03 -3.79 -22.99
C ILE A 289 0.81 -4.65 -23.94
N THR A 290 1.97 -5.10 -23.48
CA THR A 290 2.86 -6.01 -24.22
C THR A 290 2.87 -7.42 -23.64
N ASP A 291 2.48 -7.57 -22.37
CA ASP A 291 2.34 -8.84 -21.69
C ASP A 291 1.07 -9.59 -22.17
N LEU A 292 1.27 -10.71 -22.85
CA LEU A 292 0.17 -11.52 -23.41
C LEU A 292 -0.58 -12.33 -22.34
N GLU A 293 0.02 -12.53 -21.16
CA GLU A 293 -0.59 -13.28 -20.05
C GLU A 293 -1.35 -12.37 -19.09
N TYR A 294 -1.19 -11.06 -19.22
CA TYR A 294 -1.84 -10.06 -18.39
C TYR A 294 -3.32 -9.91 -18.73
N ASP A 295 -4.15 -9.88 -17.69
CA ASP A 295 -5.58 -9.61 -17.78
C ASP A 295 -5.87 -8.16 -17.37
N PRO A 296 -6.23 -7.26 -18.31
CA PRO A 296 -6.42 -5.85 -18.00
C PRO A 296 -7.81 -5.52 -17.45
N TYR A 297 -8.71 -6.50 -17.29
CA TYR A 297 -10.12 -6.27 -16.98
C TYR A 297 -10.46 -6.66 -15.53
N PRO A 298 -10.99 -5.72 -14.71
CA PRO A 298 -11.53 -6.09 -13.41
C PRO A 298 -12.84 -6.86 -13.61
N THR A 299 -12.94 -8.03 -12.98
CA THR A 299 -14.15 -8.86 -13.01
C THR A 299 -14.45 -9.46 -11.64
N ALA A 300 -15.70 -9.89 -11.43
CA ALA A 300 -16.12 -10.51 -10.18
C ALA A 300 -15.86 -9.59 -8.96
N ILE A 301 -16.37 -8.35 -9.02
CA ILE A 301 -16.20 -7.37 -7.95
C ILE A 301 -17.50 -7.23 -7.18
N GLU A 302 -17.47 -7.34 -5.85
CA GLU A 302 -18.63 -7.10 -4.99
C GLU A 302 -18.37 -5.92 -4.05
N ILE A 303 -19.23 -4.89 -4.10
CA ILE A 303 -19.21 -3.73 -3.19
C ILE A 303 -20.51 -3.71 -2.40
N ARG A 304 -20.46 -4.04 -1.11
CA ARG A 304 -21.66 -4.13 -0.28
C ARG A 304 -21.52 -3.63 1.13
N ASP A 305 -22.61 -3.20 1.73
CA ASP A 305 -22.67 -2.89 3.17
C ASP A 305 -21.65 -1.82 3.62
N ASN A 306 -21.16 -0.98 2.71
CA ASN A 306 -20.25 0.12 3.04
C ASN A 306 -21.03 1.38 3.41
N ASP A 307 -20.43 2.22 4.24
CA ASP A 307 -20.95 3.53 4.58
C ASP A 307 -20.15 4.62 3.86
N PHE A 308 -20.81 5.33 2.95
CA PHE A 308 -20.22 6.42 2.19
C PHE A 308 -20.62 7.78 2.77
N GLU A 309 -19.64 8.67 2.88
CA GLU A 309 -19.91 10.08 3.19
C GLU A 309 -18.98 10.95 2.36
N ARG A 310 -19.50 11.98 1.69
CA ARG A 310 -18.65 12.97 1.03
C ARG A 310 -19.32 14.34 0.98
N LYS A 311 -18.59 15.37 1.41
CA LYS A 311 -19.02 16.77 1.22
C LYS A 311 -19.14 17.10 -0.29
N PRO A 312 -20.22 17.77 -0.73
CA PRO A 312 -20.35 18.22 -2.11
C PRO A 312 -19.18 19.11 -2.54
N GLY A 313 -18.46 18.68 -3.57
CA GLY A 313 -17.21 19.30 -4.00
C GLY A 313 -16.87 18.90 -5.42
N ARG A 314 -16.13 19.77 -6.10
CA ARG A 314 -15.56 19.42 -7.41
C ARG A 314 -14.33 18.56 -7.20
N VAL A 315 -14.14 17.58 -8.08
CA VAL A 315 -12.86 16.87 -8.20
C VAL A 315 -11.74 17.86 -8.51
N PRO A 316 -10.55 17.73 -7.89
CA PRO A 316 -9.41 18.56 -8.21
C PRO A 316 -9.08 18.52 -9.71
N ALA A 317 -9.01 19.69 -10.36
CA ALA A 317 -8.89 19.79 -11.82
C ALA A 317 -7.48 19.48 -12.39
N LYS A 318 -6.53 19.05 -11.55
CA LYS A 318 -5.13 18.84 -11.96
C LYS A 318 -4.97 17.51 -12.71
N GLY A 319 -4.16 17.52 -13.76
CA GLY A 319 -3.81 16.32 -14.52
C GLY A 319 -4.96 15.83 -15.41
N ARG A 320 -4.67 14.78 -16.18
CA ARG A 320 -5.60 14.20 -17.15
C ARG A 320 -6.92 13.77 -16.53
N PHE A 321 -6.87 13.10 -15.38
CA PHE A 321 -8.05 12.61 -14.69
C PHE A 321 -8.96 13.76 -14.21
N GLY A 322 -8.36 14.85 -13.67
CA GLY A 322 -9.09 16.05 -13.30
C GLY A 322 -9.78 16.72 -14.50
N GLN A 323 -9.10 16.77 -15.66
CA GLN A 323 -9.67 17.28 -16.90
C GLN A 323 -10.82 16.40 -17.41
N MET A 324 -10.68 15.08 -17.36
CA MET A 324 -11.75 14.13 -17.69
C MET A 324 -13.00 14.38 -16.84
N TYR A 325 -12.84 14.50 -15.52
CA TYR A 325 -13.97 14.81 -14.62
C TYR A 325 -14.61 16.17 -14.91
N ARG A 326 -13.79 17.18 -15.26
CA ARG A 326 -14.22 18.55 -15.53
C ARG A 326 -14.99 18.66 -16.85
N PHE A 327 -14.48 18.05 -17.91
CA PHE A 327 -14.91 18.32 -19.29
C PHE A 327 -15.69 17.18 -19.94
N LYS A 328 -15.43 15.92 -19.55
CA LYS A 328 -16.10 14.75 -20.11
C LYS A 328 -17.24 14.28 -19.20
N LEU A 329 -16.93 13.91 -17.95
CA LEU A 329 -17.93 13.33 -17.03
C LEU A 329 -18.92 14.38 -16.48
N LYS A 330 -18.45 15.62 -16.29
CA LYS A 330 -19.27 16.78 -15.88
C LYS A 330 -20.14 16.55 -14.63
N PHE A 331 -19.68 15.73 -13.68
CA PHE A 331 -20.41 15.43 -12.44
C PHE A 331 -20.63 16.64 -11.51
N GLY A 332 -19.99 17.78 -11.81
CA GLY A 332 -20.18 19.01 -11.05
C GLY A 332 -19.68 18.86 -9.62
N ARG A 333 -20.57 19.11 -8.65
CA ARG A 333 -20.28 18.98 -7.21
C ARG A 333 -20.81 17.68 -6.59
N GLN A 334 -21.57 16.91 -7.36
CA GLN A 334 -22.18 15.65 -6.95
C GLN A 334 -21.52 14.51 -7.72
N VAL A 335 -20.26 14.27 -7.38
CA VAL A 335 -19.50 13.15 -7.92
C VAL A 335 -20.15 11.84 -7.44
N PRO A 336 -20.10 10.72 -8.16
CA PRO A 336 -20.53 9.44 -7.59
C PRO A 336 -19.56 8.94 -6.51
N ASN A 337 -20.03 8.08 -5.61
CA ASN A 337 -19.17 7.43 -4.60
C ASN A 337 -18.46 6.23 -5.22
N ILE A 338 -19.15 5.47 -6.05
CA ILE A 338 -18.62 4.33 -6.79
C ILE A 338 -18.53 4.72 -8.27
N VAL A 339 -17.36 4.53 -8.87
CA VAL A 339 -17.10 4.83 -10.28
C VAL A 339 -16.54 3.58 -10.95
N TYR A 340 -17.27 3.04 -11.91
CA TYR A 340 -16.83 1.94 -12.77
C TYR A 340 -16.49 2.50 -14.15
N ASP A 341 -15.37 2.08 -14.74
CA ASP A 341 -14.98 2.56 -16.07
C ASP A 341 -15.90 2.07 -17.20
N GLY A 342 -16.49 0.88 -17.04
CA GLY A 342 -17.39 0.27 -18.02
C GLY A 342 -16.69 -0.49 -19.13
N ILE A 343 -15.37 -0.71 -19.05
CA ILE A 343 -14.63 -1.45 -20.08
C ILE A 343 -14.79 -2.95 -19.81
N LEU A 344 -15.25 -3.68 -20.82
CA LEU A 344 -15.60 -5.10 -20.70
C LEU A 344 -14.63 -6.00 -21.48
N ASP A 345 -14.36 -7.20 -20.96
CA ASP A 345 -13.67 -8.26 -21.71
C ASP A 345 -14.65 -8.96 -22.67
N PRO A 346 -14.49 -8.81 -24.00
CA PRO A 346 -15.40 -9.43 -24.97
C PRO A 346 -15.48 -10.96 -24.86
N LYS A 347 -14.47 -11.61 -24.27
CA LYS A 347 -14.44 -13.08 -24.10
C LYS A 347 -15.34 -13.57 -22.97
N ARG A 348 -15.82 -12.67 -22.11
CA ARG A 348 -16.62 -12.98 -20.91
C ARG A 348 -18.07 -12.51 -21.04
N LEU A 349 -18.48 -12.08 -22.23
CA LEU A 349 -19.82 -11.61 -22.52
C LEU A 349 -20.72 -12.75 -23.01
N ASP A 350 -21.99 -12.71 -22.60
CA ASP A 350 -23.04 -13.54 -23.17
C ASP A 350 -23.58 -12.96 -24.49
N SER A 351 -24.57 -13.62 -25.09
CA SER A 351 -25.16 -13.18 -26.37
C SER A 351 -25.91 -11.85 -26.29
N SER A 352 -26.17 -11.32 -25.10
CA SER A 352 -26.78 -10.01 -24.89
C SER A 352 -25.75 -8.89 -24.70
N GLY A 353 -24.45 -9.23 -24.67
CA GLY A 353 -23.37 -8.26 -24.45
C GLY A 353 -23.10 -7.96 -22.98
N GLU A 354 -23.64 -8.77 -22.06
CA GLU A 354 -23.46 -8.63 -20.62
C GLU A 354 -22.46 -9.66 -20.09
N TYR A 355 -21.75 -9.35 -19.00
CA TYR A 355 -20.88 -10.34 -18.37
C TYR A 355 -21.66 -11.57 -17.88
N PHE A 356 -21.09 -12.76 -18.09
CA PHE A 356 -21.60 -13.97 -17.43
C PHE A 356 -21.62 -13.76 -15.90
N PRO A 357 -22.57 -14.36 -15.16
CA PRO A 357 -22.80 -14.07 -13.74
C PRO A 357 -21.54 -14.09 -12.87
N SER A 358 -20.59 -14.98 -13.12
CA SER A 358 -19.34 -15.11 -12.37
C SER A 358 -18.34 -13.95 -12.55
N TYR A 359 -18.50 -13.11 -13.58
CA TYR A 359 -17.59 -12.00 -13.89
C TYR A 359 -18.19 -10.62 -13.60
N ARG A 360 -19.45 -10.57 -13.17
CA ARG A 360 -20.18 -9.32 -12.99
C ARG A 360 -19.57 -8.43 -11.90
N ILE A 361 -19.93 -7.15 -12.00
CA ILE A 361 -19.78 -6.18 -10.92
C ILE A 361 -21.09 -6.16 -10.14
N CYS A 362 -21.05 -6.39 -8.84
CA CYS A 362 -22.21 -6.40 -7.96
C CYS A 362 -22.10 -5.29 -6.91
N ILE A 363 -23.15 -4.47 -6.77
CA ILE A 363 -23.20 -3.32 -5.86
C ILE A 363 -24.54 -3.35 -5.13
N ARG A 364 -24.53 -3.46 -3.80
CA ARG A 364 -25.78 -3.55 -3.02
C ARG A 364 -25.64 -3.09 -1.57
N ASN A 365 -26.75 -2.72 -0.94
CA ASN A 365 -26.85 -2.46 0.51
C ASN A 365 -25.86 -1.42 1.07
N ASN A 366 -25.32 -0.51 0.25
CA ASN A 366 -24.42 0.53 0.72
C ASN A 366 -25.23 1.75 1.22
N THR A 367 -24.80 2.34 2.33
CA THR A 367 -25.39 3.57 2.87
C THR A 367 -24.89 4.79 2.08
N ASN A 368 -25.79 5.72 1.75
CA ASN A 368 -25.53 6.91 0.93
C ASN A 368 -24.84 6.62 -0.42
N GLN A 369 -25.18 5.48 -1.04
CA GLN A 369 -24.57 5.07 -2.28
C GLN A 369 -24.90 6.01 -3.44
N SER A 370 -23.92 6.25 -4.30
CA SER A 370 -24.13 6.86 -5.61
C SER A 370 -23.13 6.23 -6.57
N PHE A 371 -23.58 6.00 -7.79
CA PHE A 371 -22.86 5.18 -8.76
C PHE A 371 -22.78 5.87 -10.12
N ALA A 372 -21.69 5.61 -10.85
CA ALA A 372 -21.67 5.76 -12.29
C ALA A 372 -20.81 4.68 -12.94
N ASN A 373 -21.36 4.03 -13.96
CA ASN A 373 -20.59 3.46 -15.05
C ASN A 373 -20.33 4.60 -16.05
N ILE A 374 -19.06 4.91 -16.29
CA ILE A 374 -18.70 6.09 -17.09
C ILE A 374 -18.60 5.80 -18.58
N ASP A 375 -18.77 4.55 -19.03
CA ASP A 375 -18.76 4.19 -20.45
C ASP A 375 -17.48 4.64 -21.17
N ALA A 376 -16.33 4.32 -20.58
CA ALA A 376 -15.04 4.83 -21.04
C ALA A 376 -14.66 4.34 -22.45
N GLU A 377 -15.04 3.11 -22.82
CA GLU A 377 -14.78 2.54 -24.14
C GLU A 377 -15.48 3.32 -25.28
N HIS A 378 -16.60 3.99 -24.99
CA HIS A 378 -17.37 4.76 -25.96
C HIS A 378 -17.27 6.28 -25.74
N ASP A 379 -16.12 6.78 -25.28
CA ASP A 379 -15.84 8.21 -25.04
C ASP A 379 -16.77 8.87 -23.99
N PHE A 380 -17.25 8.11 -23.01
CA PHE A 380 -18.14 8.59 -21.96
C PHE A 380 -19.52 9.07 -22.46
N LYS A 381 -19.99 8.54 -23.59
CA LYS A 381 -21.24 8.97 -24.24
C LYS A 381 -22.49 8.52 -23.48
N ASN A 382 -22.46 7.33 -22.87
CA ASN A 382 -23.63 6.72 -22.22
C ASN A 382 -23.38 6.47 -20.73
N ILE A 383 -23.03 7.52 -19.97
CA ILE A 383 -22.83 7.40 -18.52
C ILE A 383 -24.13 6.91 -17.85
N GLN A 384 -24.08 5.71 -17.28
CA GLN A 384 -25.18 5.10 -16.57
C GLN A 384 -25.02 5.32 -15.06
N ARG A 385 -26.11 5.74 -14.40
CA ARG A 385 -26.14 6.00 -12.95
C ARG A 385 -27.07 5.09 -12.17
N ASP A 386 -27.87 4.29 -12.87
CA ASP A 386 -28.79 3.35 -12.26
C ASP A 386 -28.01 2.15 -11.70
N VAL A 387 -27.87 2.12 -10.38
CA VAL A 387 -27.20 1.05 -9.64
C VAL A 387 -28.04 -0.22 -9.56
N SER A 388 -29.35 -0.17 -9.85
CA SER A 388 -30.23 -1.35 -9.77
C SER A 388 -29.82 -2.46 -10.75
N LEU A 389 -29.21 -2.08 -11.87
CA LEU A 389 -28.64 -3.01 -12.86
C LEU A 389 -27.42 -3.78 -12.33
N TYR A 390 -26.83 -3.34 -11.22
CA TYR A 390 -25.71 -3.98 -10.55
C TYR A 390 -26.13 -4.67 -9.24
N ASN A 391 -27.44 -4.75 -8.94
CA ASN A 391 -27.92 -5.40 -7.73
C ASN A 391 -27.90 -6.93 -7.88
N CYS A 392 -26.72 -7.51 -7.67
CA CYS A 392 -26.47 -8.94 -7.72
C CYS A 392 -25.60 -9.40 -6.54
N HIS A 393 -25.33 -10.71 -6.48
CA HIS A 393 -24.40 -11.30 -5.52
C HIS A 393 -23.49 -12.28 -6.24
N LEU A 394 -22.22 -12.28 -5.87
CA LEU A 394 -21.23 -13.23 -6.34
C LEU A 394 -21.05 -14.33 -5.30
N GLN A 395 -20.69 -15.53 -5.73
CA GLN A 395 -20.36 -16.59 -4.77
C GLN A 395 -19.14 -16.18 -3.95
N ALA A 396 -19.31 -16.11 -2.63
CA ALA A 396 -18.21 -15.79 -1.72
C ALA A 396 -17.07 -16.81 -1.88
N PHE A 397 -15.85 -16.31 -2.01
CA PHE A 397 -14.67 -17.17 -2.08
C PHE A 397 -13.99 -17.29 -0.72
N LYS A 398 -13.31 -18.42 -0.50
CA LYS A 398 -12.48 -18.63 0.68
C LYS A 398 -11.09 -18.08 0.42
N THR A 399 -10.63 -17.24 1.33
CA THR A 399 -9.24 -16.87 1.56
C THR A 399 -8.64 -17.99 2.41
N LEU A 400 -8.31 -19.13 1.79
CA LEU A 400 -7.80 -20.30 2.53
C LEU A 400 -6.54 -19.92 3.32
N ARG A 401 -6.42 -20.45 4.55
CA ARG A 401 -5.16 -20.58 5.31
C ARG A 401 -4.76 -22.04 5.36
#